data_AF-A0A7S1VKD3-F1
#
_entry.id   AF-A0A7S1VKD3-F1
#
_cell.length_a   1.000
_cell.length_b   1.000
_cell.length_c   1.000
_cell.angle_alpha   90.00
_cell.angle_beta   90.00
_cell.angle_gamma   90.00
#
_symmetry.space_group_name_H-M   'P 1'
#
loop_
_entity.id
_entity.type
_entity.pdbx_description
1 polymer ?
#
loop_
_entity_poly.entity_id
_entity_poly.type
_entity_poly.pdbx_seq_one_letter_code
_entity_poly.pdbx_strand_id
1 'polypeptide(L)'
;LRISWTRLTSIFSMMTVAGASLGFAIGATAPEADQAMAMGLPVMVLFMVVGIINPSGVDKSSPPPQFVEWIKWASPIKWAIEGLLVSEFRGLDLRPKKRGVFSWAQRIRDLPKFGAFVMVENGDQILEALGLEDASYQAVMKQLGVLSGINLAFCWFGLERQLRKATASPQKNKPSQKKRQRAPREVSSAAGSESNAAMNVPLVK
;
A
#
# COMPACT_ATOMS: atom_id res chain seq x y z
N LEU A 1 0.08 19.56 -11.55
CA LEU A 1 0.40 18.36 -12.33
C LEU A 1 0.94 18.79 -13.69
N ARG A 2 2.23 19.16 -13.71
CA ARG A 2 3.01 19.30 -14.94
C ARG A 2 3.47 17.94 -15.45
N ILE A 3 3.42 16.91 -14.61
CA ILE A 3 3.68 15.53 -15.01
C ILE A 3 2.81 15.15 -16.20
N SER A 4 3.44 14.67 -17.26
CA SER A 4 2.74 14.08 -18.40
C SER A 4 1.95 12.86 -17.93
N TRP A 5 0.71 12.72 -18.37
CA TRP A 5 -0.14 11.56 -18.08
C TRP A 5 0.57 10.21 -18.33
N THR A 6 1.41 10.13 -19.36
CA THR A 6 2.21 8.94 -19.67
C THR A 6 3.20 8.57 -18.56
N ARG A 7 3.93 9.56 -18.01
CA ARG A 7 4.85 9.34 -16.88
C ARG A 7 4.09 8.94 -15.62
N LEU A 8 2.99 9.62 -15.32
CA LEU A 8 2.14 9.29 -14.18
C LEU A 8 1.65 7.83 -14.25
N THR A 9 1.02 7.46 -15.37
CA THR A 9 0.47 6.10 -15.54
C THR A 9 1.57 5.06 -15.57
N SER A 10 2.73 5.34 -16.19
CA SER A 10 3.86 4.40 -16.20
C SER A 10 4.41 4.10 -14.81
N ILE A 11 4.58 5.11 -13.95
CA ILE A 11 5.07 4.93 -12.59
C ILE A 11 4.06 4.12 -11.79
N PHE A 12 2.77 4.48 -11.90
CA PHE A 12 1.70 3.79 -11.18
C PHE A 12 1.56 2.33 -11.65
N SER A 13 1.59 2.07 -12.95
CA SER A 13 1.57 0.71 -13.50
C SER A 13 2.78 -0.10 -13.03
N MET A 14 3.99 0.46 -13.06
CA MET A 14 5.20 -0.26 -12.64
C MET A 14 5.20 -0.53 -11.13
N MET A 15 4.76 0.44 -10.32
CA MET A 15 4.53 0.28 -8.89
C MET A 15 3.52 -0.84 -8.61
N THR A 16 2.43 -0.91 -9.38
CA THR A 16 1.41 -1.96 -9.26
C THR A 16 1.99 -3.33 -9.57
N VAL A 17 2.80 -3.45 -10.64
CA VAL A 17 3.50 -4.69 -10.99
C VAL A 17 4.49 -5.11 -9.89
N ALA A 18 5.25 -4.16 -9.35
CA ALA A 18 6.18 -4.42 -8.25
C ALA A 18 5.45 -4.87 -6.96
N GLY A 19 4.32 -4.24 -6.65
CA GLY A 19 3.48 -4.62 -5.51
C GLY A 19 2.81 -5.99 -5.69
N ALA A 20 2.29 -6.28 -6.88
CA ALA A 20 1.67 -7.57 -7.19
C ALA A 20 2.70 -8.71 -7.15
N SER A 21 3.88 -8.50 -7.75
CA SER A 21 4.97 -9.49 -7.71
C SER A 21 5.47 -9.76 -6.30
N LEU A 22 5.57 -8.73 -5.44
CA LEU A 22 5.84 -8.90 -4.02
C LEU A 22 4.76 -9.75 -3.32
N GLY A 23 3.48 -9.46 -3.60
CA GLY A 23 2.36 -10.25 -3.07
C GLY A 23 2.42 -11.72 -3.48
N PHE A 24 2.76 -12.00 -4.75
CA PHE A 24 2.97 -13.36 -5.23
C PHE A 24 4.17 -14.04 -4.57
N ALA A 25 5.27 -13.32 -4.34
CA ALA A 25 6.43 -13.87 -3.63
C ALA A 25 6.07 -14.27 -2.19
N ILE A 26 5.34 -13.43 -1.47
CA ILE A 26 4.86 -13.74 -0.11
C ILE A 26 3.93 -14.96 -0.15
N GLY A 27 2.96 -14.98 -1.08
CA GLY A 27 2.04 -16.10 -1.25
C GLY A 27 2.73 -17.43 -1.58
N ALA A 28 3.75 -17.40 -2.46
CA ALA A 28 4.51 -18.60 -2.86
C ALA A 28 5.42 -19.16 -1.74
N THR A 29 5.72 -18.35 -0.72
CA THR A 29 6.52 -18.80 0.44
C THR A 29 5.66 -19.28 1.61
N ALA A 30 4.42 -18.79 1.70
CA ALA A 30 3.48 -19.21 2.73
C ALA A 30 2.96 -20.64 2.46
N PRO A 31 2.88 -21.50 3.49
CA PRO A 31 2.33 -22.85 3.35
C PRO A 31 0.79 -22.86 3.30
N GLU A 32 0.14 -21.80 3.78
CA GLU A 32 -1.30 -21.69 3.95
C GLU A 32 -1.75 -20.23 3.76
N ALA A 33 -3.00 -20.01 3.33
CA ALA A 33 -3.48 -18.70 2.90
C ALA A 33 -3.63 -17.71 4.06
N ASP A 34 -4.08 -18.17 5.23
CA ASP A 34 -4.22 -17.30 6.40
C ASP A 34 -2.85 -16.77 6.86
N GLN A 35 -1.80 -17.60 6.76
CA GLN A 35 -0.42 -17.16 7.05
C GLN A 35 0.09 -16.13 6.04
N ALA A 36 -0.23 -16.28 4.75
CA ALA A 36 0.15 -15.30 3.73
C ALA A 36 -0.49 -13.94 4.01
N MET A 37 -1.77 -13.91 4.38
CA MET A 37 -2.49 -12.68 4.73
C MET A 37 -1.94 -12.05 6.01
N ALA A 38 -1.63 -12.86 7.02
CA ALA A 38 -1.06 -12.39 8.29
C ALA A 38 0.32 -11.74 8.11
N MET A 39 1.14 -12.23 7.18
CA MET A 39 2.46 -11.65 6.87
C MET A 39 2.39 -10.50 5.86
N GLY A 40 1.50 -10.57 4.88
CA GLY A 40 1.41 -9.60 3.79
C GLY A 40 1.03 -8.20 4.25
N LEU A 41 0.05 -8.08 5.15
CA LEU A 41 -0.43 -6.79 5.63
C LEU A 41 0.65 -6.00 6.40
N PRO A 42 1.34 -6.58 7.42
CA PRO A 42 2.45 -5.90 8.09
C PRO A 42 3.58 -5.48 7.16
N VAL A 43 3.93 -6.32 6.17
CA VAL A 43 4.98 -6.02 5.20
C VAL A 43 4.59 -4.82 4.31
N MET A 44 3.34 -4.78 3.84
CA MET A 44 2.85 -3.64 3.05
C MET A 44 2.84 -2.35 3.87
N VAL A 45 2.38 -2.41 5.13
CA VAL A 45 2.42 -1.25 6.04
C VAL A 45 3.85 -0.78 6.27
N LEU A 46 4.79 -1.70 6.49
CA LEU A 46 6.20 -1.36 6.65
C LEU A 46 6.74 -0.64 5.41
N PHE A 47 6.44 -1.11 4.21
CA PHE A 47 6.86 -0.45 2.97
C PHE A 47 6.21 0.92 2.76
N MET A 48 4.96 1.12 3.21
CA MET A 48 4.30 2.44 3.21
C MET A 48 4.99 3.40 4.17
N VAL A 49 5.20 2.99 5.42
CA VAL A 49 5.86 3.81 6.44
C VAL A 49 7.25 4.23 5.99
N VAL A 50 8.03 3.27 5.47
CA VAL A 50 9.39 3.53 5.00
C VAL A 50 9.40 4.41 3.74
N GLY A 51 8.41 4.26 2.85
CA GLY A 51 8.27 5.11 1.67
C GLY A 51 7.91 6.57 1.98
N ILE A 52 7.17 6.81 3.07
CA ILE A 52 6.69 8.15 3.44
C ILE A 52 7.67 8.89 4.35
N ILE A 53 8.29 8.20 5.33
CA ILE A 53 9.01 8.87 6.42
C ILE A 53 10.26 9.60 5.94
N ASN A 54 10.93 9.12 4.89
CA ASN A 54 12.07 9.84 4.32
C ASN A 54 12.48 9.21 2.98
N PRO A 55 12.04 9.74 1.82
CA PRO A 55 12.41 9.15 0.53
C PRO A 55 13.94 9.06 0.37
N SER A 56 14.72 10.01 0.88
CA SER A 56 16.17 10.08 0.56
C SER A 56 17.13 10.34 1.73
N GLY A 57 16.68 10.28 2.98
CA GLY A 57 17.59 10.34 4.14
C GLY A 57 18.15 11.74 4.41
N VAL A 58 17.26 12.72 4.64
CA VAL A 58 17.63 14.14 4.89
C VAL A 58 18.51 14.41 6.13
N ASP A 59 18.96 13.39 6.86
CA ASP A 59 19.91 13.57 7.96
C ASP A 59 21.24 12.89 7.63
N LYS A 60 22.10 13.60 6.88
CA LYS A 60 23.47 13.16 6.56
C LYS A 60 24.34 13.00 7.83
N SER A 61 23.87 13.51 8.96
CA SER A 61 24.59 13.52 10.24
C SER A 61 24.50 12.19 11.00
N SER A 62 23.48 11.37 10.73
CA SER A 62 23.25 10.09 11.39
C SER A 62 22.74 9.07 10.37
N PRO A 63 23.62 8.22 9.79
CA PRO A 63 23.17 7.21 8.85
C PRO A 63 22.18 6.27 9.54
N PRO A 64 21.03 5.97 8.91
CA PRO A 64 20.10 4.99 9.45
C PRO A 64 20.78 3.62 9.55
N PRO A 65 20.35 2.76 10.49
CA PRO A 65 20.88 1.40 10.58
C PRO A 65 20.70 0.68 9.22
N GLN A 66 21.72 -0.06 8.79
CA GLN A 66 21.82 -0.70 7.47
C GLN A 66 20.57 -1.51 7.06
N PHE A 67 19.91 -2.13 8.03
CA PHE A 67 18.65 -2.85 7.82
C PHE A 67 17.53 -1.96 7.27
N VAL A 68 17.41 -0.73 7.78
CA VAL A 68 16.39 0.23 7.34
C VAL A 68 16.70 0.73 5.92
N GLU A 69 17.98 0.89 5.57
CA GLU A 69 18.38 1.24 4.20
C GLU A 69 18.00 0.14 3.21
N TRP A 70 18.19 -1.12 3.59
CA TRP A 70 17.80 -2.24 2.75
C TRP A 70 16.27 -2.31 2.54
N ILE A 71 15.48 -2.08 3.60
CA ILE A 71 14.01 -2.00 3.48
C ILE A 71 13.58 -0.80 2.63
N LYS A 72 14.24 0.35 2.77
CA LYS A 72 14.01 1.53 1.91
C LYS A 72 14.26 1.20 0.45
N TRP A 73 15.36 0.51 0.17
CA TRP A 73 15.72 0.09 -1.17
C TRP A 73 14.75 -0.96 -1.72
N ALA A 74 14.25 -1.86 -0.88
CA ALA A 74 13.27 -2.89 -1.25
C ALA A 74 11.82 -2.37 -1.35
N SER A 75 11.52 -1.13 -0.97
CA SER A 75 10.16 -0.58 -1.00
C SER A 75 9.78 -0.05 -2.39
N PRO A 76 8.80 -0.66 -3.10
CA PRO A 76 8.31 -0.12 -4.37
C PRO A 76 7.65 1.25 -4.22
N ILE A 77 7.11 1.53 -3.04
CA ILE A 77 6.38 2.77 -2.74
C ILE A 77 7.34 3.95 -2.67
N LYS A 78 8.50 3.76 -2.03
CA LYS A 78 9.60 4.74 -1.98
C LYS A 78 9.98 5.18 -3.40
N TRP A 79 10.31 4.22 -4.26
CA TRP A 79 10.70 4.51 -5.65
C TRP A 79 9.61 5.21 -6.45
N ALA A 80 8.35 4.80 -6.29
CA ALA A 80 7.23 5.43 -6.98
C ALA A 80 7.05 6.90 -6.56
N ILE A 81 7.15 7.21 -5.26
CA ILE A 81 7.08 8.58 -4.73
C ILE A 81 8.24 9.41 -5.30
N GLU A 82 9.47 8.91 -5.27
CA GLU A 82 10.62 9.62 -5.86
C GLU A 82 10.44 9.90 -7.35
N GLY A 83 9.96 8.92 -8.12
CA GLY A 83 9.66 9.08 -9.53
C GLY A 83 8.64 10.18 -9.79
N LEU A 84 7.58 10.22 -8.97
CA LEU A 84 6.56 11.25 -9.03
C LEU A 84 7.14 12.62 -8.71
N LEU A 85 7.88 12.75 -7.60
CA LEU A 85 8.48 14.00 -7.15
C LEU A 85 9.45 14.56 -8.20
N VAL A 86 10.37 13.74 -8.71
CA VAL A 86 11.31 14.15 -9.77
C VAL A 86 10.56 14.55 -11.03
N SER A 87 9.50 13.84 -11.40
CA SER A 87 8.74 14.14 -12.62
C SER A 87 7.86 15.39 -12.53
N GLU A 88 7.46 15.82 -11.32
CA GLU A 88 6.61 16.99 -11.10
C GLU A 88 7.43 18.25 -10.77
N PHE A 89 8.47 18.12 -9.94
CA PHE A 89 9.22 19.26 -9.42
C PHE A 89 10.45 19.64 -10.24
N ARG A 90 11.01 18.73 -11.05
CA ARG A 90 12.22 19.05 -11.82
C ARG A 90 11.95 20.12 -12.87
N GLY A 91 12.70 21.22 -12.81
CA GLY A 91 12.50 22.39 -13.67
C GLY A 91 11.21 23.17 -13.40
N LEU A 92 10.64 23.07 -12.20
CA LEU A 92 9.56 23.94 -11.74
C LEU A 92 10.15 25.28 -11.26
N ASP A 93 9.63 26.40 -11.76
CA ASP A 93 9.96 27.73 -11.26
C ASP A 93 8.77 28.23 -10.43
N LEU A 94 8.99 28.44 -9.12
CA LEU A 94 7.99 28.90 -8.16
C LEU A 94 8.08 30.42 -7.94
N ARG A 95 8.98 31.12 -8.65
CA ARG A 95 9.12 32.57 -8.51
C ARG A 95 7.80 33.28 -8.81
N PRO A 96 7.32 34.15 -7.91
CA PRO A 96 6.11 34.92 -8.17
C PRO A 96 6.35 35.85 -9.35
N LYS A 97 5.56 35.71 -10.43
CA LYS A 97 5.52 36.72 -11.51
C LYS A 97 5.20 38.07 -10.87
N LYS A 98 6.15 39.01 -10.91
CA LYS A 98 6.08 40.36 -10.33
C LYS A 98 4.68 40.97 -10.51
N ARG A 99 3.88 40.95 -9.44
CA ARG A 99 2.61 41.67 -9.36
C ARG A 99 2.66 42.51 -8.08
N GLY A 100 3.29 43.68 -8.19
CA GLY A 100 3.27 44.78 -7.21
C GLY A 100 3.86 44.47 -5.83
N VAL A 101 4.91 45.19 -5.45
CA VAL A 101 5.54 45.18 -4.11
C VAL A 101 4.51 45.35 -2.97
N PHE A 102 3.38 46.00 -3.26
CA PHE A 102 2.28 46.25 -2.32
C PHE A 102 1.46 44.99 -1.94
N SER A 103 1.35 43.99 -2.82
CA SER A 103 0.59 42.76 -2.55
C SER A 103 1.38 41.74 -1.72
N TRP A 104 2.71 41.73 -1.84
CA TRP A 104 3.56 40.82 -1.08
C TRP A 104 3.52 41.15 0.42
N ALA A 105 3.65 42.42 0.81
CA ALA A 105 3.60 42.88 2.20
C ALA A 105 2.28 42.52 2.92
N GLN A 106 1.17 42.55 2.20
CA GLN A 106 -0.15 42.20 2.72
C GLN A 106 -0.32 40.68 2.85
N ARG A 107 0.29 39.90 1.95
CA ARG A 107 0.26 38.43 1.98
C ARG A 107 1.08 37.86 3.14
N ILE A 108 2.25 38.43 3.48
CA ILE A 108 3.06 37.97 4.63
C ILE A 108 2.35 38.15 5.98
N ARG A 109 1.35 39.05 6.05
CA ARG A 109 0.63 39.36 7.29
C ARG A 109 -0.46 38.33 7.62
N ASP A 110 -0.98 37.64 6.61
CA ASP A 110 -2.05 36.64 6.73
C ASP A 110 -1.56 35.19 6.58
N LEU A 111 -0.26 34.95 6.40
CA LEU A 111 0.25 33.58 6.33
C LEU A 111 0.49 33.01 7.74
N PRO A 112 -0.14 31.88 8.11
CA PRO A 112 0.32 31.07 9.22
C PRO A 112 1.80 30.74 8.98
N LYS A 113 2.59 30.71 10.06
CA LYS A 113 4.05 30.52 10.08
C LYS A 113 4.49 29.18 9.47
N PHE A 114 4.34 29.00 8.16
CA PHE A 114 5.01 27.98 7.36
C PHE A 114 6.43 28.48 7.02
N GLY A 115 7.23 28.69 8.07
CA GLY A 115 8.46 29.50 8.09
C GLY A 115 9.72 28.90 7.44
N ALA A 116 9.59 28.05 6.42
CA ALA A 116 10.76 27.55 5.66
C ALA A 116 10.42 27.21 4.20
N PHE A 117 9.22 26.70 3.94
CA PHE A 117 8.77 26.35 2.59
C PHE A 117 8.39 27.56 1.71
N VAL A 118 8.32 28.77 2.28
CA VAL A 118 8.02 30.01 1.55
C VAL A 118 9.24 30.54 0.78
N MET A 119 10.45 30.07 1.09
CA MET A 119 11.70 30.53 0.45
C MET A 119 12.24 29.57 -0.60
N VAL A 120 11.40 28.64 -1.07
CA VAL A 120 11.76 27.74 -2.16
C VAL A 120 11.32 28.39 -3.48
N GLU A 121 12.31 28.83 -4.26
CA GLU A 121 12.09 29.55 -5.52
C GLU A 121 11.96 28.62 -6.72
N ASN A 122 12.50 27.40 -6.63
CA ASN A 122 12.51 26.43 -7.72
C ASN A 122 12.25 25.01 -7.19
N GLY A 123 11.65 24.14 -7.99
CA GLY A 123 11.39 22.76 -7.61
C GLY A 123 12.66 21.92 -7.44
N ASP A 124 13.79 22.34 -8.00
CA ASP A 124 15.08 21.67 -7.75
C ASP A 124 15.55 21.84 -6.30
N GLN A 125 15.23 22.98 -5.65
CA GLN A 125 15.47 23.16 -4.20
C GLN A 125 14.55 22.27 -3.36
N ILE A 126 13.33 21.97 -3.83
CA ILE A 126 12.44 20.99 -3.19
C ILE A 126 13.07 19.60 -3.29
N LEU A 127 13.59 19.24 -4.47
CA LEU A 127 14.27 17.96 -4.66
C LEU A 127 15.53 17.87 -3.79
N GLU A 128 16.33 18.92 -3.69
CA GLU A 128 17.51 18.98 -2.82
C GLU A 128 17.14 18.84 -1.34
N ALA A 129 16.11 19.55 -0.87
CA ALA A 129 15.59 19.44 0.49
C ALA A 129 15.00 18.06 0.80
N LEU A 130 14.58 17.32 -0.22
CA LEU A 130 14.13 15.93 -0.11
C LEU A 130 15.27 14.92 -0.32
N GLY A 131 16.49 15.37 -0.64
CA GLY A 131 17.67 14.54 -0.95
C GLY A 131 17.60 13.82 -2.30
N LEU A 132 16.81 14.33 -3.25
CA LEU A 132 16.52 13.77 -4.58
C LEU A 132 17.25 14.48 -5.74
N GLU A 133 18.34 15.19 -5.47
CA GLU A 133 19.07 15.96 -6.48
C GLU A 133 19.55 15.09 -7.66
N ASP A 134 20.12 13.93 -7.34
CA ASP A 134 20.63 12.95 -8.31
C ASP A 134 19.56 11.97 -8.81
N ALA A 135 18.34 12.02 -8.27
CA ALA A 135 17.29 11.09 -8.63
C ALA A 135 16.77 11.39 -10.05
N SER A 136 16.74 10.35 -10.88
CA SER A 136 16.25 10.39 -12.25
C SER A 136 15.09 9.45 -12.45
N TYR A 137 14.12 9.87 -13.26
CA TYR A 137 12.97 9.05 -13.65
C TYR A 137 13.40 7.69 -14.23
N GLN A 138 14.43 7.67 -15.09
CA GLN A 138 14.92 6.41 -15.68
C GLN A 138 15.51 5.47 -14.62
N ALA A 139 16.23 6.02 -13.64
CA ALA A 139 16.78 5.24 -12.54
C ALA A 139 15.66 4.61 -11.70
N VAL A 140 14.63 5.40 -11.36
CA VAL A 140 13.44 4.92 -10.64
C VAL A 140 12.75 3.77 -11.39
N MET A 141 12.48 3.95 -12.68
CA MET A 141 11.80 2.93 -13.48
C MET A 141 12.63 1.65 -13.59
N LYS A 142 13.96 1.78 -13.71
CA LYS A 142 14.88 0.64 -13.70
C LYS A 142 14.83 -0.09 -12.36
N GLN A 143 14.84 0.62 -11.24
CA GLN A 143 14.76 0.01 -9.91
C GLN A 143 13.43 -0.71 -9.71
N LEU A 144 12.29 -0.10 -10.04
CA LEU A 144 10.98 -0.76 -9.96
C LEU A 144 10.91 -2.02 -10.84
N GLY A 145 11.50 -1.99 -12.04
CA GLY A 145 11.61 -3.16 -12.91
C GLY A 145 12.48 -4.27 -12.31
N VAL A 146 13.65 -3.92 -11.76
CA VAL A 146 14.57 -4.86 -11.10
C VAL A 146 13.91 -5.49 -9.87
N LEU A 147 13.27 -4.70 -9.01
CA LEU A 147 12.53 -5.21 -7.85
C LEU A 147 11.44 -6.20 -8.27
N SER A 148 10.67 -5.85 -9.31
CA SER A 148 9.63 -6.74 -9.84
C SER A 148 10.21 -8.06 -10.33
N GLY A 149 11.32 -8.00 -11.07
CA GLY A 149 12.03 -9.19 -11.56
C GLY A 149 12.55 -10.07 -10.43
N ILE A 150 13.15 -9.48 -9.40
CA ILE A 150 13.63 -10.18 -8.21
C ILE A 150 12.45 -10.87 -7.49
N ASN A 151 11.36 -10.16 -7.25
CA ASN A 151 10.16 -10.72 -6.60
C ASN A 151 9.57 -11.89 -7.40
N LEU A 152 9.51 -11.77 -8.73
CA LEU A 152 9.06 -12.85 -9.60
C LEU A 152 10.00 -14.06 -9.58
N ALA A 153 11.32 -13.85 -9.52
CA ALA A 153 12.28 -14.93 -9.38
C ALA A 153 12.13 -15.66 -8.04
N PHE A 154 11.93 -14.92 -6.95
CA PHE A 154 11.62 -15.49 -5.63
C PHE A 154 10.31 -16.28 -5.64
N CYS A 155 9.26 -15.72 -6.27
CA CYS A 155 7.99 -16.40 -6.45
C CYS A 155 8.16 -17.72 -7.22
N TRP A 156 8.86 -17.68 -8.37
CA TRP A 156 9.16 -18.86 -9.17
C TRP A 156 9.86 -19.95 -8.35
N PHE A 157 10.90 -19.58 -7.60
CA PHE A 157 11.66 -20.51 -6.77
C PHE A 157 10.85 -21.08 -5.60
N GLY A 158 9.98 -20.26 -5.00
CA GLY A 158 9.02 -20.69 -3.98
C GLY A 158 8.05 -21.73 -4.52
N LEU A 159 7.45 -21.45 -5.67
CA LEU A 159 6.52 -22.35 -6.36
C LEU A 159 7.21 -23.64 -6.79
N GLU A 160 8.42 -23.59 -7.34
CA GLU A 160 9.14 -24.79 -7.76
C GLU A 160 9.43 -25.73 -6.58
N ARG A 161 9.78 -25.16 -5.41
CA ARG A 161 9.94 -25.96 -4.17
C ARG A 161 8.62 -26.55 -3.67
N GLN A 162 7.53 -25.79 -3.72
CA GLN A 162 6.21 -26.28 -3.32
C GLN A 162 5.72 -27.39 -4.26
N LEU A 163 5.89 -27.21 -5.58
CA LEU A 163 5.52 -28.19 -6.59
C LEU A 163 6.28 -29.50 -6.38
N ARG A 164 7.61 -29.42 -6.17
CA ARG A 164 8.45 -30.59 -5.87
C ARG A 164 7.96 -31.34 -4.62
N LYS A 165 7.59 -30.63 -3.55
CA LYS A 165 7.02 -31.23 -2.32
C LYS A 165 5.67 -31.89 -2.57
N ALA A 166 4.80 -31.28 -3.38
CA ALA A 166 3.51 -31.83 -3.75
C ALA A 166 3.65 -33.13 -4.58
N THR A 167 4.55 -33.17 -5.56
CA THR A 167 4.83 -34.38 -6.34
C THR A 167 5.55 -35.47 -5.55
N ALA A 168 6.39 -35.12 -4.57
CA ALA A 168 7.06 -36.09 -3.69
C ALA A 168 6.12 -36.71 -2.64
N SER A 169 4.93 -36.13 -2.47
CA SER A 169 3.92 -36.58 -1.51
C SER A 169 2.70 -37.11 -2.28
N PRO A 170 2.73 -38.34 -2.84
CA PRO A 170 1.51 -38.93 -3.39
C PRO A 170 0.48 -38.96 -2.26
N GLN A 171 -0.64 -38.26 -2.46
CA GLN A 171 -1.74 -38.12 -1.51
C GLN A 171 -2.04 -39.43 -0.80
N LYS A 172 -1.68 -39.53 0.48
CA LYS A 172 -2.39 -40.43 1.40
C LYS A 172 -3.75 -39.79 1.63
N ASN A 173 -4.70 -40.11 0.73
CA ASN A 173 -6.10 -39.72 0.82
C ASN A 173 -6.61 -39.95 2.25
N LYS A 174 -6.77 -38.87 3.01
CA LYS A 174 -7.72 -38.84 4.12
C LYS A 174 -8.88 -37.96 3.67
N PRO A 175 -10.09 -38.53 3.50
CA PRO A 175 -11.27 -37.71 3.35
C PRO A 175 -11.47 -37.00 4.69
N SER A 176 -10.99 -35.77 4.80
CA SER A 176 -11.37 -34.89 5.90
C SER A 176 -12.85 -34.62 5.74
N GLN A 177 -13.62 -35.38 6.52
CA GLN A 177 -15.02 -35.19 6.79
C GLN A 177 -15.33 -33.71 6.80
N LYS A 178 -16.03 -33.27 5.76
CA LYS A 178 -16.84 -32.06 5.77
C LYS A 178 -17.80 -32.24 6.93
N LYS A 179 -17.38 -31.79 8.12
CA LYS A 179 -18.20 -31.70 9.32
C LYS A 179 -19.29 -30.72 8.93
N ARG A 180 -20.37 -31.29 8.41
CA ARG A 180 -21.69 -30.73 8.24
C ARG A 180 -21.86 -29.68 9.33
N GLN A 181 -21.78 -28.41 8.96
CA GLN A 181 -22.42 -27.35 9.72
C GLN A 181 -23.90 -27.74 9.75
N ARG A 182 -24.28 -28.49 10.79
CA ARG A 182 -25.66 -28.60 11.19
C ARG A 182 -26.01 -27.21 11.68
N ALA A 183 -26.86 -26.53 10.90
CA ALA A 183 -27.67 -25.43 11.38
C ALA A 183 -28.25 -25.79 12.76
N PRO A 184 -28.33 -24.86 13.72
CA PRO A 184 -29.16 -25.06 14.88
C PRO A 184 -30.59 -25.31 14.42
N ARG A 185 -31.14 -26.46 14.85
CA ARG A 185 -32.54 -26.83 14.64
C ARG A 185 -33.43 -25.72 15.17
N GLU A 186 -34.33 -25.26 14.31
CA GLU A 186 -35.57 -24.61 14.74
C GLU A 186 -36.24 -25.47 15.81
N VAL A 187 -36.58 -24.83 16.92
CA VAL A 187 -37.42 -25.41 17.95
C VAL A 187 -38.84 -25.46 17.39
N SER A 188 -39.25 -26.64 16.94
CA SER A 188 -40.65 -26.95 16.68
C SER A 188 -41.43 -26.93 18.01
N SER A 189 -42.12 -25.83 18.28
CA SER A 189 -43.32 -25.83 19.12
C SER A 189 -44.53 -25.75 18.20
N ALA A 190 -45.06 -26.91 17.84
CA ALA A 190 -46.37 -27.06 17.25
C ALA A 190 -47.11 -28.14 18.03
N ALA A 191 -47.84 -27.70 19.05
CA ALA A 191 -49.02 -28.35 19.61
C ALA A 191 -49.99 -27.17 19.81
N GLY A 192 -51.15 -27.08 19.17
CA GLY A 192 -52.03 -28.12 18.66
C GLY A 192 -53.38 -27.90 19.31
N SER A 193 -54.43 -27.86 18.49
CA SER A 193 -55.85 -28.02 18.83
C SER A 193 -56.60 -26.77 19.29
N GLU A 194 -57.24 -26.12 18.31
CA GLU A 194 -58.58 -25.57 18.49
C GLU A 194 -59.53 -26.69 18.97
N SER A 195 -60.32 -26.42 20.01
CA SER A 195 -61.54 -27.16 20.32
C SER A 195 -62.55 -26.19 20.92
N ASN A 196 -63.65 -26.03 20.20
CA ASN A 196 -64.94 -25.43 20.55
C ASN A 196 -65.24 -25.30 22.05
N ALA A 197 -65.73 -24.13 22.48
CA ALA A 197 -67.11 -23.96 22.93
C ALA A 197 -67.35 -22.55 23.50
N ALA A 198 -68.47 -21.98 23.07
CA ALA A 198 -69.30 -20.96 23.70
C ALA A 198 -68.97 -20.54 25.14
N MET A 199 -69.12 -19.24 25.44
CA MET A 199 -70.26 -18.73 26.22
C MET A 199 -69.91 -17.46 27.03
N ASN A 200 -70.77 -16.45 26.86
CA ASN A 200 -71.11 -15.36 27.78
C ASN A 200 -70.06 -14.34 28.23
N VAL A 201 -70.17 -13.17 27.59
CA VAL A 201 -69.98 -11.85 28.22
C VAL A 201 -71.26 -11.50 28.99
N PRO A 202 -71.19 -11.15 30.28
CA PRO A 202 -72.18 -10.27 30.88
C PRO A 202 -71.62 -8.85 30.97
N LEU A 203 -72.25 -7.96 30.20
CA LEU A 203 -72.34 -6.53 30.49
C LEU A 203 -72.97 -6.34 31.86
N VAL A 204 -72.29 -5.66 32.77
CA VAL A 204 -72.94 -4.96 33.88
C VAL A 204 -72.58 -3.48 33.80
N LYS A 205 -73.66 -2.71 33.92
CA LYS A 205 -73.82 -1.27 33.78
C LYS A 205 -72.99 -0.47 34.77
#